data_AF-A0A6A5RMW3-F1
#
_entry.id   AF-A0A6A5RMW3-F1
#
_cell.length_a   1.000
_cell.length_b   1.000
_cell.length_c   1.000
_cell.angle_alpha   90.00
_cell.angle_beta   90.00
_cell.angle_gamma   90.00
#
_symmetry.space_group_name_H-M   'P 1'
#
loop_
_entity.id
_entity.type
_entity.pdbx_description
1 polymer ?
#
loop_
_entity_poly.entity_id
_entity_poly.type
_entity_poly.pdbx_seq_one_letter_code
_entity_poly.pdbx_strand_id
1 'polypeptide(L)'
;MKSLSFPVDFPDVQMKLHLFFQSMLASPAVHSTKPLSTADGVAVLLFPFSAFGYLTHGRIWDRPDPNHGVWFERPQLAIGASSGRVAATRDISQKLAEGEYHCVVFWGSQSGTSERFAETIGRECLSHFGINALVADLSDYDAESISKIQSSHFAIFVLSTYGEGDPSDNTAGLWDWIKQVKDKKTIVQNLQYLAFGLGNSNYKYYNRVLDVVVDALDSAGASALMARQKADDANGGTEEDFQAWKDDVFAVFYQLGYEQKIVEYQPTIKLTFSGETNNDKAANLATSSNHQQTSTQSAIVPLTIKSAHELFAAGDRNCIHMELDLGSQDIVYKTEDHIGI
;
A
#
# COMPACT_ATOMS: atom_id res chain seq x y z
N MET A 1 -9.58 33.75 -42.30
CA MET A 1 -9.60 34.99 -41.50
C MET A 1 -10.64 34.84 -40.41
N LYS A 2 -10.21 34.46 -39.20
CA LYS A 2 -11.05 34.46 -38.00
C LYS A 2 -10.63 35.69 -37.19
N SER A 3 -11.59 36.55 -36.86
CA SER A 3 -11.39 37.82 -36.19
C SER A 3 -10.76 37.64 -34.81
N LEU A 4 -9.62 38.30 -34.57
CA LEU A 4 -9.01 38.46 -33.26
C LEU A 4 -9.92 39.35 -32.40
N SER A 5 -10.80 38.74 -31.59
CA SER A 5 -11.55 39.44 -30.56
C SER A 5 -10.68 39.58 -29.31
N PHE A 6 -10.06 40.74 -29.14
CA PHE A 6 -9.39 41.10 -27.88
C PHE A 6 -10.47 41.38 -26.81
N PRO A 7 -10.38 40.79 -25.60
CA PRO A 7 -11.32 41.04 -24.51
C PRO A 7 -10.92 42.32 -23.78
N VAL A 8 -10.77 43.41 -24.54
CA VAL A 8 -10.41 44.72 -24.01
C VAL A 8 -11.44 45.68 -24.55
N ASP A 9 -12.26 46.23 -23.65
CA ASP A 9 -13.29 47.20 -23.99
C ASP A 9 -12.60 48.53 -24.35
N PHE A 10 -12.24 48.68 -25.62
CA PHE A 10 -11.50 49.83 -26.15
C PHE A 10 -12.08 51.20 -25.76
N PRO A 11 -13.41 51.39 -25.66
CA PRO A 11 -13.99 52.65 -25.17
C PRO A 11 -13.67 52.93 -23.70
N ASP A 12 -13.67 51.93 -22.82
CA ASP A 12 -13.42 52.11 -21.39
C ASP A 12 -11.92 52.35 -21.12
N VAL A 13 -11.05 51.68 -21.88
CA VAL A 13 -9.60 51.96 -21.87
C VAL A 13 -9.31 53.36 -22.43
N GLN A 14 -9.94 53.77 -23.53
CA GLN A 14 -9.80 55.13 -24.07
C GLN A 14 -10.29 56.20 -23.08
N MET A 15 -11.43 55.98 -22.42
CA MET A 15 -11.99 56.93 -21.46
C MET A 15 -11.08 57.07 -20.23
N LYS A 16 -10.56 55.96 -19.69
CA LYS A 16 -9.64 55.97 -18.54
C LYS A 16 -8.29 56.59 -18.88
N LEU A 17 -7.74 56.31 -20.06
CA LEU A 17 -6.52 56.97 -20.54
C LEU A 17 -6.74 58.46 -20.78
N HIS A 18 -7.88 58.86 -21.36
CA HIS A 18 -8.20 60.28 -21.59
C HIS A 18 -8.32 61.05 -20.28
N LEU A 19 -9.01 60.50 -19.27
CA LEU A 19 -9.13 61.09 -17.94
C LEU A 19 -7.77 61.19 -17.22
N PHE A 20 -6.92 60.15 -17.36
CA PHE A 20 -5.57 60.15 -16.80
C PHE A 20 -4.67 61.20 -17.47
N PHE A 21 -4.69 61.32 -18.80
CA PHE A 21 -3.96 62.36 -19.52
C PHE A 21 -4.46 63.76 -19.18
N GLN A 22 -5.78 63.95 -19.02
CA GLN A 22 -6.36 65.22 -18.55
C GLN A 22 -5.89 65.57 -17.13
N SER A 23 -5.85 64.61 -16.20
CA SER A 23 -5.38 64.89 -14.83
C SER A 23 -3.87 65.14 -14.78
N MET A 24 -3.09 64.51 -15.66
CA MET A 24 -1.65 64.73 -15.74
C MET A 24 -1.33 66.12 -16.30
N LEU A 25 -2.01 66.54 -17.38
CA LEU A 25 -1.84 67.86 -17.99
C LEU A 25 -2.37 69.01 -17.11
N ALA A 26 -3.36 68.74 -16.24
CA ALA A 26 -3.90 69.72 -15.30
C ALA A 26 -3.10 69.87 -13.99
N SER A 27 -2.04 69.07 -13.80
CA SER A 27 -1.22 69.13 -12.59
C SER A 27 -0.21 70.30 -12.67
N PRO A 28 -0.12 71.17 -11.66
CA PRO A 28 0.67 72.42 -11.73
C PRO A 28 2.19 72.19 -11.91
N ALA A 29 2.67 70.96 -11.68
CA ALA A 29 4.06 70.58 -11.93
C ALA A 29 4.43 70.54 -13.44
N VAL A 30 3.48 70.24 -14.33
CA VAL A 30 3.74 70.07 -15.78
C VAL A 30 3.86 71.42 -16.51
N HIS A 31 3.27 72.49 -15.95
CA HIS A 31 3.37 73.85 -16.52
C HIS A 31 4.59 74.64 -16.06
N SER A 32 5.41 74.11 -15.13
CA SER A 32 6.62 74.79 -14.66
C SER A 32 7.93 74.27 -15.27
N THR A 33 7.91 73.19 -16.04
CA THR A 33 9.12 72.62 -16.66
C THR A 33 9.22 73.03 -18.12
N LYS A 34 9.85 74.18 -18.40
CA LYS A 34 10.35 74.48 -19.75
C LYS A 34 11.71 73.78 -19.91
N PRO A 35 11.90 72.86 -20.87
CA PRO A 35 13.19 72.20 -21.06
C PRO A 35 14.20 73.24 -21.55
N LEU A 36 15.33 73.39 -20.85
CA LEU A 36 16.42 74.29 -21.27
C LEU A 36 17.34 73.64 -22.31
N SER A 37 17.29 72.31 -22.48
CA SER A 37 18.11 71.55 -23.42
C SER A 37 17.31 70.45 -24.13
N THR A 38 17.76 70.04 -25.33
CA THR A 38 17.17 68.92 -26.08
C THR A 38 17.22 67.61 -25.30
N ALA A 39 18.24 67.43 -24.46
CA ALA A 39 18.36 66.27 -23.58
C ALA A 39 17.26 66.22 -22.50
N ASP A 40 16.89 67.36 -21.91
CA ASP A 40 15.84 67.42 -20.89
C ASP A 40 14.46 67.13 -21.49
N GLY A 41 14.22 67.60 -22.72
CA GLY A 41 12.98 67.29 -23.46
C GLY A 41 12.83 65.79 -23.72
N VAL A 42 13.93 65.13 -24.10
CA VAL A 42 13.96 63.66 -24.30
C VAL A 42 13.76 62.93 -22.97
N ALA A 43 14.37 63.39 -21.88
CA ALA A 43 14.21 62.79 -20.56
C ALA A 43 12.77 62.89 -20.03
N VAL A 44 12.12 64.04 -20.21
CA VAL A 44 10.71 64.26 -19.82
C VAL A 44 9.75 63.36 -20.61
N LEU A 45 10.11 62.93 -21.82
CA LEU A 45 9.34 61.95 -22.58
C LEU A 45 9.67 60.50 -22.19
N LEU A 46 10.94 60.16 -22.02
CA LEU A 46 11.34 58.78 -21.71
C LEU A 46 10.87 58.33 -20.32
N PHE A 47 10.82 59.22 -19.33
CA PHE A 47 10.42 58.89 -17.96
C PHE A 47 8.97 58.37 -17.85
N PRO A 48 7.95 59.04 -18.42
CA PRO A 48 6.58 58.51 -18.40
C PRO A 48 6.44 57.25 -19.26
N PHE A 49 7.17 57.11 -20.37
CA PHE A 49 7.12 55.88 -21.17
C PHE A 49 7.73 54.67 -20.43
N SER A 50 8.85 54.86 -19.74
CA SER A 50 9.48 53.82 -18.93
C SER A 50 8.68 53.52 -17.66
N ALA A 51 8.12 54.53 -17.00
CA ALA A 51 7.19 54.34 -15.89
C ALA A 51 5.90 53.61 -16.33
N PHE A 52 5.37 53.94 -17.52
CA PHE A 52 4.23 53.23 -18.10
C PHE A 52 4.59 51.78 -18.43
N GLY A 53 5.75 51.54 -19.06
CA GLY A 53 6.25 50.19 -19.32
C GLY A 53 6.39 49.36 -18.04
N TYR A 54 6.96 49.95 -16.98
CA TYR A 54 7.13 49.30 -15.68
C TYR A 54 5.79 49.02 -14.98
N LEU A 55 4.86 49.99 -14.96
CA LEU A 55 3.55 49.83 -14.31
C LEU A 55 2.59 48.91 -15.07
N THR A 56 2.82 48.71 -16.37
CA THR A 56 2.01 47.83 -17.21
C THR A 56 2.63 46.45 -17.41
N HIS A 57 3.87 46.26 -16.97
CA HIS A 57 4.54 44.96 -16.85
C HIS A 57 3.68 44.01 -15.99
N GLY A 58 3.46 42.77 -16.43
CA GLY A 58 2.57 41.81 -15.75
C GLY A 58 1.07 41.94 -16.03
N ARG A 59 0.57 43.08 -16.56
CA ARG A 59 -0.86 43.30 -16.82
C ARG A 59 -1.26 43.34 -18.28
N ILE A 60 -0.45 43.99 -19.12
CA ILE A 60 -0.82 44.23 -20.54
C ILE A 60 0.10 43.46 -21.50
N TRP A 61 1.33 43.19 -21.08
CA TRP A 61 2.38 42.64 -21.95
C TRP A 61 2.70 41.18 -21.67
N ASP A 62 2.66 40.76 -20.41
CA ASP A 62 2.91 39.38 -20.04
C ASP A 62 1.67 38.54 -20.34
N ARG A 63 1.81 37.55 -21.23
CA ARG A 63 0.80 36.52 -21.40
C ARG A 63 0.83 35.68 -20.13
N PRO A 64 -0.26 35.61 -19.34
CA PRO A 64 -0.31 34.70 -18.22
C PRO A 64 -0.03 33.29 -18.77
N ASP A 65 0.88 32.56 -18.12
CA ASP A 65 1.20 31.19 -18.50
C ASP A 65 -0.13 30.42 -18.61
N PRO A 66 -0.48 29.87 -19.79
CA PRO A 66 -1.74 29.16 -19.97
C PRO A 66 -1.91 27.99 -18.99
N ASN A 67 -0.80 27.49 -18.42
CA ASN A 67 -0.77 26.42 -17.44
C ASN A 67 -0.54 26.91 -16.00
N HIS A 68 -0.60 28.22 -15.72
CA HIS A 68 -0.43 28.74 -14.36
C HIS A 68 -1.41 28.13 -13.35
N GLY A 69 -2.64 27.83 -13.79
CA GLY A 69 -3.65 27.14 -12.98
C GLY A 69 -3.26 25.71 -12.59
N VAL A 70 -2.48 25.01 -13.42
CA VAL A 70 -2.03 23.63 -13.17
C VAL A 70 -1.10 23.54 -11.97
N TRP A 71 -0.30 24.58 -11.71
CA TRP A 71 0.58 24.65 -10.53
C TRP A 71 -0.18 24.73 -9.20
N PHE A 72 -1.44 25.18 -9.24
CA PHE A 72 -2.30 25.30 -8.05
C PHE A 72 -3.45 24.30 -8.04
N GLU A 73 -3.63 23.54 -9.12
CA GLU A 73 -4.47 22.34 -9.11
C GLU A 73 -3.83 21.32 -8.17
N ARG A 74 -4.56 20.94 -7.12
CA ARG A 74 -4.24 19.78 -6.31
C ARG A 74 -4.92 18.59 -7.00
N PRO A 75 -4.20 17.72 -7.73
CA PRO A 75 -4.83 16.61 -8.45
C PRO A 75 -5.55 15.65 -7.51
N GLN A 76 -5.19 15.69 -6.22
CA GLN A 76 -5.80 14.97 -5.10
C GLN A 76 -7.24 15.43 -4.77
N LEU A 77 -7.69 16.57 -5.28
CA LEU A 77 -9.05 17.10 -5.08
C LEU A 77 -9.93 16.98 -6.32
N ALA A 78 -9.39 16.49 -7.45
CA ALA A 78 -10.19 16.17 -8.61
C ALA A 78 -11.21 15.07 -8.25
N ILE A 79 -12.43 15.22 -8.77
CA ILE A 79 -13.61 14.40 -8.47
C ILE A 79 -13.23 12.91 -8.46
N GLY A 80 -13.24 12.31 -7.26
CA GLY A 80 -12.85 10.91 -7.01
C GLY A 80 -11.62 10.71 -6.12
N ALA A 81 -10.81 11.74 -5.88
CA ALA A 81 -9.58 11.66 -5.08
C ALA A 81 -9.73 12.16 -3.62
N SER A 82 -10.93 12.60 -3.21
CA SER A 82 -11.31 12.62 -1.80
C SER A 82 -11.91 11.28 -1.39
N SER A 83 -11.18 10.18 -1.63
CA SER A 83 -11.24 9.09 -0.67
C SER A 83 -10.59 9.65 0.59
N GLY A 84 -11.39 10.23 1.49
CA GLY A 84 -11.07 10.01 2.89
C GLY A 84 -10.88 8.51 2.98
N ARG A 85 -9.64 8.05 3.19
CA ARG A 85 -9.39 6.67 3.55
C ARG A 85 -10.18 6.50 4.84
N VAL A 86 -11.44 6.07 4.74
CA VAL A 86 -12.12 5.39 5.82
C VAL A 86 -11.11 4.32 6.18
N ALA A 87 -10.48 4.45 7.34
CA ALA A 87 -9.51 3.47 7.80
C ALA A 87 -10.18 2.10 7.57
N ALA A 88 -9.55 1.25 6.76
CA ALA A 88 -10.12 -0.05 6.46
C ALA A 88 -10.45 -0.71 7.79
N THR A 89 -11.70 -1.17 7.95
CA THR A 89 -12.14 -1.77 9.21
C THR A 89 -11.25 -2.96 9.53
N ARG A 90 -10.76 -3.01 10.77
CA ARG A 90 -10.00 -4.16 11.30
C ARG A 90 -10.92 -5.29 11.76
N ASP A 91 -12.23 -5.10 11.69
CA ASP A 91 -13.22 -6.14 12.00
C ASP A 91 -13.44 -7.03 10.76
N ILE A 92 -13.00 -8.29 10.84
CA ILE A 92 -13.11 -9.23 9.72
C ILE A 92 -14.57 -9.54 9.37
N SER A 93 -15.47 -9.58 10.36
CA SER A 93 -16.87 -9.91 10.13
C SER A 93 -17.56 -8.83 9.30
N GLN A 94 -17.19 -7.56 9.53
CA GLN A 94 -17.64 -6.45 8.71
C GLN A 94 -17.05 -6.53 7.30
N LYS A 95 -15.76 -6.87 7.17
CA LYS A 95 -15.13 -6.99 5.85
C LYS A 95 -15.71 -8.10 4.99
N LEU A 96 -16.03 -9.24 5.60
CA LEU A 96 -16.72 -10.34 4.93
C LEU A 96 -18.06 -9.88 4.33
N ALA A 97 -18.85 -9.15 5.10
CA ALA A 97 -20.15 -8.63 4.66
C ALA A 97 -20.01 -7.54 3.57
N GLU A 98 -19.06 -6.61 3.71
CA GLU A 98 -18.85 -5.51 2.75
C GLU A 98 -18.39 -5.99 1.37
N GLY A 99 -17.58 -7.05 1.33
CA GLY A 99 -17.02 -7.58 0.08
C GLY A 99 -17.76 -8.78 -0.49
N GLU A 100 -18.93 -9.12 0.05
CA GLU A 100 -19.73 -10.29 -0.34
C GLU A 100 -18.85 -11.57 -0.42
N TYR A 101 -17.98 -11.74 0.58
CA TYR A 101 -17.10 -12.88 0.68
C TYR A 101 -17.85 -14.05 1.29
N HIS A 102 -17.56 -15.26 0.81
CA HIS A 102 -18.12 -16.50 1.36
C HIS A 102 -17.23 -17.04 2.48
N CYS A 103 -15.92 -16.80 2.40
CA CYS A 103 -14.95 -17.25 3.38
C CYS A 103 -13.77 -16.27 3.51
N VAL A 104 -13.03 -16.43 4.59
CA VAL A 104 -11.74 -15.77 4.82
C VAL A 104 -10.63 -16.82 4.92
N VAL A 105 -9.50 -16.57 4.29
CA VAL A 105 -8.28 -17.37 4.37
C VAL A 105 -7.24 -16.56 5.15
N PHE A 106 -7.09 -16.88 6.43
CA PHE A 106 -6.09 -16.29 7.29
C PHE A 106 -4.75 -16.97 7.09
N TRP A 107 -3.69 -16.17 7.05
CA TRP A 107 -2.33 -16.70 7.01
C TRP A 107 -1.42 -16.13 8.08
N GLY A 108 -0.60 -17.03 8.64
CA GLY A 108 0.47 -16.73 9.59
C GLY A 108 1.81 -17.17 9.01
N SER A 109 2.67 -16.22 8.64
CA SER A 109 3.91 -16.49 7.89
C SER A 109 5.04 -15.58 8.33
N GLN A 110 6.28 -16.09 8.39
CA GLN A 110 7.48 -15.26 8.55
C GLN A 110 8.20 -15.06 7.20
N SER A 111 8.28 -16.11 6.39
CA SER A 111 9.08 -16.17 5.15
C SER A 111 8.24 -16.23 3.87
N GLY A 112 6.92 -16.04 3.97
CA GLY A 112 6.00 -16.00 2.82
C GLY A 112 5.41 -17.35 2.37
N THR A 113 5.80 -18.49 2.95
CA THR A 113 5.29 -19.82 2.49
C THR A 113 3.78 -19.98 2.72
N SER A 114 3.31 -19.69 3.94
CA SER A 114 1.88 -19.78 4.30
C SER A 114 1.03 -18.75 3.55
N GLU A 115 1.59 -17.56 3.32
CA GLU A 115 0.96 -16.51 2.52
C GLU A 115 0.71 -16.99 1.08
N ARG A 116 1.74 -17.52 0.42
CA ARG A 116 1.63 -18.08 -0.95
C ARG A 116 0.57 -19.19 -1.04
N PHE A 117 0.49 -20.06 -0.04
CA PHE A 117 -0.51 -21.11 0.02
C PHE A 117 -1.92 -20.55 0.24
N ALA A 118 -2.07 -19.56 1.11
CA ALA A 118 -3.33 -18.86 1.32
C ALA A 118 -3.83 -18.13 0.06
N GLU A 119 -2.94 -17.45 -0.66
CA GLU A 119 -3.25 -16.84 -1.95
C GLU A 119 -3.66 -17.88 -3.01
N THR A 120 -2.98 -19.02 -3.00
CA THR A 120 -3.25 -20.11 -3.95
C THR A 120 -4.63 -20.72 -3.69
N ILE A 121 -4.94 -21.10 -2.46
CA ILE A 121 -6.26 -21.64 -2.13
C ILE A 121 -7.36 -20.59 -2.32
N GLY A 122 -7.12 -19.32 -1.98
CA GLY A 122 -8.09 -18.24 -2.18
C GLY A 122 -8.45 -18.05 -3.67
N ARG A 123 -7.46 -18.06 -4.56
CA ARG A 123 -7.66 -17.99 -6.00
C ARG A 123 -8.36 -19.23 -6.57
N GLU A 124 -8.02 -20.41 -6.06
CA GLU A 124 -8.64 -21.66 -6.51
C GLU A 124 -10.08 -21.82 -6.01
N CYS A 125 -10.40 -21.36 -4.80
CA CYS A 125 -11.78 -21.23 -4.31
C CYS A 125 -12.67 -20.47 -5.30
N LEU A 126 -12.19 -19.33 -5.81
CA LEU A 126 -12.94 -18.52 -6.76
C LEU A 126 -13.04 -19.20 -8.14
N SER A 127 -11.91 -19.65 -8.69
CA SER A 127 -11.86 -20.19 -10.05
C SER A 127 -12.49 -21.57 -10.21
N HIS A 128 -12.37 -22.44 -9.20
CA HIS A 128 -12.94 -23.79 -9.25
C HIS A 128 -14.37 -23.85 -8.71
N PHE A 129 -14.72 -23.08 -7.68
CA PHE A 129 -16.01 -23.23 -6.99
C PHE A 129 -16.87 -21.96 -7.00
N GLY A 130 -16.36 -20.84 -7.51
CA GLY A 130 -17.03 -19.54 -7.40
C GLY A 130 -17.11 -19.02 -5.96
N ILE A 131 -16.32 -19.57 -5.04
CA ILE A 131 -16.26 -19.16 -3.65
C ILE A 131 -15.41 -17.90 -3.58
N ASN A 132 -16.05 -16.75 -3.34
CA ASN A 132 -15.33 -15.49 -3.15
C ASN A 132 -14.60 -15.52 -1.79
N ALA A 133 -13.28 -15.69 -1.81
CA ALA A 133 -12.44 -15.82 -0.63
C ALA A 133 -11.65 -14.55 -0.35
N LEU A 134 -11.72 -14.04 0.88
CA LEU A 134 -10.87 -12.95 1.35
C LEU A 134 -9.56 -13.52 1.89
N VAL A 135 -8.43 -13.28 1.23
CA VAL A 135 -7.11 -13.63 1.77
C VAL A 135 -6.66 -12.52 2.72
N ALA A 136 -6.35 -12.87 3.96
CA ALA A 136 -6.13 -11.92 5.05
C ALA A 136 -4.86 -12.24 5.85
N ASP A 137 -3.98 -11.24 5.97
CA ASP A 137 -2.93 -11.25 6.99
C ASP A 137 -3.60 -11.18 8.37
N LEU A 138 -3.19 -12.05 9.29
CA LEU A 138 -3.71 -12.04 10.66
C LEU A 138 -3.43 -10.73 11.41
N SER A 139 -2.38 -10.00 11.05
CA SER A 139 -2.01 -8.72 11.68
C SER A 139 -2.86 -7.53 11.20
N ASP A 140 -3.51 -7.65 10.04
CA ASP A 140 -4.37 -6.60 9.48
C ASP A 140 -5.72 -6.48 10.21
N TYR A 141 -6.15 -7.54 10.89
CA TYR A 141 -7.46 -7.63 11.52
C TYR A 141 -7.37 -7.87 13.03
N ASP A 142 -8.42 -7.49 13.76
CA ASP A 142 -8.51 -7.73 15.19
C ASP A 142 -8.98 -9.17 15.42
N ALA A 143 -8.16 -10.01 16.07
CA ALA A 143 -8.44 -11.43 16.26
C ALA A 143 -9.79 -11.70 16.96
N GLU A 144 -10.24 -10.80 17.82
CA GLU A 144 -11.54 -10.88 18.51
C GLU A 144 -12.72 -10.88 17.54
N SER A 145 -12.58 -10.26 16.37
CA SER A 145 -13.62 -10.21 15.34
C SER A 145 -13.88 -11.57 14.68
N ILE A 146 -12.96 -12.54 14.80
CA ILE A 146 -13.14 -13.93 14.36
C ILE A 146 -14.36 -14.57 15.05
N SER A 147 -14.60 -14.24 16.33
CA SER A 147 -15.77 -14.73 17.07
C SER A 147 -17.12 -14.24 16.52
N LYS A 148 -17.09 -13.15 15.74
CA LYS A 148 -18.28 -12.52 15.16
C LYS A 148 -18.60 -13.05 13.75
N ILE A 149 -17.75 -13.91 13.19
CA ILE A 149 -18.01 -14.55 11.90
C ILE A 149 -19.30 -15.37 12.01
N GLN A 150 -20.22 -15.12 11.10
CA GLN A 150 -21.53 -15.77 11.06
C GLN A 150 -21.40 -17.19 10.50
N SER A 151 -22.32 -18.09 10.86
CA SER A 151 -22.33 -19.48 10.40
C SER A 151 -22.59 -19.67 8.91
N SER A 152 -23.00 -18.61 8.19
CA SER A 152 -23.08 -18.57 6.74
C SER A 152 -21.70 -18.46 6.07
N HIS A 153 -20.65 -18.16 6.83
CA HIS A 153 -19.28 -18.03 6.36
C HIS A 153 -18.40 -19.08 7.06
N PHE A 154 -17.24 -19.36 6.48
CA PHE A 154 -16.22 -20.19 7.11
C PHE A 154 -14.84 -19.55 7.02
N ALA A 155 -13.93 -19.98 7.88
CA ALA A 155 -12.54 -19.53 7.91
C ALA A 155 -11.59 -20.65 7.49
N ILE A 156 -10.49 -20.32 6.84
CA ILE A 156 -9.38 -21.22 6.56
C ILE A 156 -8.15 -20.64 7.26
N PHE A 157 -7.49 -21.43 8.10
CA PHE A 157 -6.27 -21.03 8.80
C PHE A 157 -5.06 -21.72 8.18
N VAL A 158 -4.12 -20.96 7.65
CA VAL A 158 -2.85 -21.43 7.11
C VAL A 158 -1.72 -20.90 7.99
N LEU A 159 -1.21 -21.71 8.92
CA LEU A 159 -0.38 -21.23 10.03
C LEU A 159 0.99 -21.90 10.06
N SER A 160 2.05 -21.10 9.98
CA SER A 160 3.41 -21.58 10.22
C SER A 160 3.77 -21.62 11.70
N THR A 161 4.60 -22.59 12.08
CA THR A 161 5.27 -22.65 13.38
C THR A 161 6.74 -22.26 13.25
N TYR A 162 7.22 -21.37 14.12
CA TYR A 162 8.61 -20.88 14.11
C TYR A 162 9.31 -21.12 15.46
N GLY A 163 10.65 -21.07 15.42
CA GLY A 163 11.51 -21.13 16.61
C GLY A 163 11.22 -22.31 17.53
N GLU A 164 10.91 -22.01 18.79
CA GLU A 164 10.61 -22.98 19.86
C GLU A 164 9.11 -23.34 19.94
N GLY A 165 8.45 -23.39 18.79
CA GLY A 165 7.01 -23.68 18.69
C GLY A 165 6.13 -22.45 18.85
N ASP A 166 6.68 -21.27 18.55
CA ASP A 166 6.03 -19.98 18.64
C ASP A 166 5.35 -19.61 17.31
N PRO A 167 4.31 -18.74 17.34
CA PRO A 167 3.68 -18.21 16.14
C PRO A 167 4.66 -17.34 15.33
N SER A 168 4.37 -17.13 14.05
CA SER A 168 4.99 -16.05 13.27
C SER A 168 4.62 -14.68 13.85
N ASP A 169 5.42 -13.65 13.56
CA ASP A 169 5.23 -12.31 14.12
C ASP A 169 3.83 -11.75 13.81
N ASN A 170 3.35 -11.95 12.58
CA ASN A 170 2.02 -11.50 12.15
C ASN A 170 0.85 -12.27 12.83
N THR A 171 1.13 -13.39 13.48
CA THR A 171 0.16 -14.25 14.17
C THR A 171 0.08 -13.94 15.67
N ALA A 172 0.94 -13.05 16.21
CA ALA A 172 0.98 -12.74 17.64
C ALA A 172 -0.37 -12.31 18.22
N GLY A 173 -1.13 -11.47 17.50
CA GLY A 173 -2.46 -11.02 17.91
C GLY A 173 -3.48 -12.16 18.03
N LEU A 174 -3.48 -13.09 17.06
CA LEU A 174 -4.29 -14.30 17.12
C LEU A 174 -3.87 -15.18 18.30
N TRP A 175 -2.56 -15.36 18.50
CA TRP A 175 -2.02 -16.19 19.56
C TRP A 175 -2.45 -15.73 20.94
N ASP A 176 -2.40 -14.43 21.21
CA ASP A 176 -2.83 -13.86 22.48
C ASP A 176 -4.35 -13.95 22.66
N TRP A 177 -5.12 -13.72 21.61
CA TRP A 177 -6.57 -13.92 21.66
C TRP A 177 -6.93 -15.39 21.93
N ILE A 178 -6.25 -16.35 21.31
CA ILE A 178 -6.48 -17.79 21.51
C ILE A 178 -6.22 -18.23 22.95
N LYS A 179 -5.17 -17.69 23.61
CA LYS A 179 -4.97 -17.89 25.05
C LYS A 179 -6.16 -17.39 25.86
N GLN A 180 -6.67 -16.20 25.53
CA GLN A 180 -7.84 -15.64 26.19
C GLN A 180 -9.11 -16.45 25.93
N VAL A 181 -9.32 -17.00 24.73
CA VAL A 181 -10.45 -17.88 24.40
C VAL A 181 -10.43 -19.10 25.32
N LYS A 182 -9.26 -19.70 25.50
CA LYS A 182 -9.05 -20.84 26.40
C LYS A 182 -9.34 -20.50 27.87
N ASP A 183 -8.91 -19.32 28.33
CA ASP A 183 -9.03 -18.91 29.74
C ASP A 183 -10.41 -18.33 30.10
N LYS A 184 -11.02 -17.54 29.21
CA LYS A 184 -12.25 -16.76 29.45
C LYS A 184 -13.53 -17.46 29.01
N LYS A 185 -13.45 -18.69 28.47
CA LYS A 185 -14.59 -19.41 27.84
C LYS A 185 -15.34 -18.55 26.82
N THR A 186 -14.61 -17.80 26.00
CA THR A 186 -15.21 -17.13 24.84
C THR A 186 -15.86 -18.19 23.96
N ILE A 187 -17.12 -18.01 23.58
CA ILE A 187 -17.85 -18.98 22.78
C ILE A 187 -17.75 -18.58 21.30
N VAL A 188 -17.34 -19.51 20.43
CA VAL A 188 -17.20 -19.30 18.98
C VAL A 188 -18.04 -20.31 18.18
N GLN A 189 -19.22 -20.65 18.68
CA GLN A 189 -20.11 -21.69 18.13
C GLN A 189 -20.53 -21.52 16.67
N ASN A 190 -20.53 -20.30 16.15
CA ASN A 190 -20.92 -20.03 14.77
C ASN A 190 -19.78 -20.24 13.78
N LEU A 191 -18.54 -20.33 14.25
CA LEU A 191 -17.37 -20.42 13.38
C LEU A 191 -17.25 -21.84 12.83
N GLN A 192 -17.34 -21.95 11.51
CA GLN A 192 -16.91 -23.15 10.78
C GLN A 192 -15.52 -22.90 10.22
N TYR A 193 -14.63 -23.89 10.27
CA TYR A 193 -13.27 -23.67 9.79
C TYR A 193 -12.55 -24.89 9.22
N LEU A 194 -11.53 -24.60 8.43
CA LEU A 194 -10.51 -25.52 7.92
C LEU A 194 -9.14 -25.05 8.44
N ALA A 195 -8.21 -25.97 8.68
CA ALA A 195 -6.91 -25.59 9.23
C ALA A 195 -5.76 -26.44 8.65
N PHE A 196 -4.72 -25.75 8.20
CA PHE A 196 -3.49 -26.32 7.66
C PHE A 196 -2.29 -25.68 8.35
N GLY A 197 -1.42 -26.52 8.92
CA GLY A 197 -0.21 -26.06 9.58
C GLY A 197 1.02 -26.31 8.74
N LEU A 198 1.97 -25.39 8.77
CA LEU A 198 3.30 -25.58 8.22
C LEU A 198 4.29 -25.72 9.38
N GLY A 199 5.08 -26.78 9.35
CA GLY A 199 6.11 -27.03 10.34
C GLY A 199 7.16 -27.99 9.81
N ASN A 200 8.08 -28.37 10.68
CA ASN A 200 9.18 -29.25 10.32
C ASN A 200 9.42 -30.22 11.48
N SER A 201 9.34 -31.52 11.22
CA SER A 201 9.43 -32.57 12.25
C SER A 201 10.81 -32.70 12.87
N ASN A 202 11.84 -32.11 12.26
CA ASN A 202 13.19 -32.03 12.84
C ASN A 202 13.23 -31.08 14.04
N TYR A 203 12.23 -30.21 14.22
CA TYR A 203 12.08 -29.34 15.37
C TYR A 203 11.26 -30.01 16.46
N LYS A 204 11.59 -29.68 17.71
CA LYS A 204 10.94 -30.25 18.91
C LYS A 204 9.42 -30.03 18.93
N TYR A 205 8.95 -28.87 18.48
CA TYR A 205 7.55 -28.46 18.55
C TYR A 205 6.90 -28.47 17.16
N TYR A 206 6.80 -29.66 16.57
CA TYR A 206 6.21 -29.86 15.25
C TYR A 206 4.76 -29.36 15.16
N ASN A 207 4.53 -28.34 14.32
CA ASN A 207 3.21 -27.75 14.04
C ASN A 207 2.44 -27.27 15.28
N ARG A 208 3.14 -26.92 16.36
CA ARG A 208 2.53 -26.56 17.65
C ARG A 208 1.54 -25.40 17.54
N VAL A 209 1.79 -24.43 16.68
CA VAL A 209 0.93 -23.24 16.54
C VAL A 209 -0.46 -23.65 16.06
N LEU A 210 -0.52 -24.50 15.03
CA LEU A 210 -1.77 -25.07 14.53
C LEU A 210 -2.51 -25.81 15.65
N ASP A 211 -1.81 -26.67 16.38
CA ASP A 211 -2.40 -27.49 17.46
C ASP A 211 -3.07 -26.62 18.50
N VAL A 212 -2.36 -25.59 18.99
CA VAL A 212 -2.89 -24.69 20.03
C VAL A 212 -4.10 -23.91 19.54
N VAL A 213 -4.08 -23.41 18.30
CA VAL A 213 -5.19 -22.66 17.71
C VAL A 213 -6.42 -23.55 17.55
N VAL A 214 -6.26 -24.71 16.92
CA VAL A 214 -7.36 -25.66 16.68
C VAL A 214 -7.95 -26.16 17.99
N ASP A 215 -7.12 -26.63 18.93
CA ASP A 215 -7.59 -27.15 20.21
C ASP A 215 -8.40 -26.11 21.00
N ALA A 216 -8.00 -24.83 20.93
CA ALA A 216 -8.71 -23.73 21.57
C ALA A 216 -10.04 -23.39 20.87
N LEU A 217 -10.07 -23.35 19.53
CA LEU A 217 -11.29 -23.11 18.75
C LEU A 217 -12.32 -24.23 18.98
N ASP A 218 -11.89 -25.48 18.95
CA ASP A 218 -12.74 -26.65 19.20
C ASP A 218 -13.30 -26.63 20.63
N SER A 219 -12.45 -26.35 21.62
CA SER A 219 -12.86 -26.22 23.02
C SER A 219 -13.87 -25.09 23.25
N ALA A 220 -13.85 -24.07 22.39
CA ALA A 220 -14.72 -22.92 22.43
C ALA A 220 -16.00 -23.09 21.57
N GLY A 221 -16.17 -24.25 20.94
CA GLY A 221 -17.38 -24.67 20.24
C GLY A 221 -17.38 -24.41 18.73
N ALA A 222 -16.26 -23.99 18.13
CA ALA A 222 -16.16 -23.91 16.67
C ALA A 222 -16.29 -25.31 16.05
N SER A 223 -16.74 -25.36 14.79
CA SER A 223 -16.93 -26.61 14.06
C SER A 223 -15.88 -26.74 12.95
N ALA A 224 -14.96 -27.70 13.12
CA ALA A 224 -14.05 -28.07 12.04
C ALA A 224 -14.80 -28.76 10.90
N LEU A 225 -14.58 -28.33 9.66
CA LEU A 225 -15.18 -28.91 8.46
C LEU A 225 -14.45 -30.20 8.01
N MET A 226 -13.17 -30.33 8.37
CA MET A 226 -12.38 -31.55 8.25
C MET A 226 -11.31 -31.59 9.34
N ALA A 227 -10.63 -32.73 9.48
CA ALA A 227 -9.49 -32.83 10.39
C ALA A 227 -8.37 -31.87 9.98
N ARG A 228 -7.76 -31.22 10.97
CA ARG A 228 -6.55 -30.41 10.78
C ARG A 228 -5.44 -31.24 10.14
N GLN A 229 -4.79 -30.71 9.11
CA GLN A 229 -3.65 -31.35 8.46
C GLN A 229 -2.39 -30.51 8.61
N LYS A 230 -1.23 -31.16 8.47
CA LYS A 230 0.08 -30.61 8.80
C LYS A 230 1.05 -30.93 7.67
N ALA A 231 1.72 -29.91 7.17
CA ALA A 231 2.86 -30.04 6.29
C ALA A 231 4.13 -30.36 7.09
N ASP A 232 5.02 -31.17 6.52
CA ASP A 232 6.33 -31.46 7.08
C ASP A 232 7.48 -31.08 6.12
N ASP A 233 8.17 -29.99 6.47
CA ASP A 233 9.31 -29.49 5.73
C ASP A 233 10.62 -30.27 5.99
N ALA A 234 10.61 -31.29 6.85
CA ALA A 234 11.81 -32.05 7.20
C ALA A 234 12.52 -32.67 5.98
N ASN A 235 11.75 -33.05 4.95
CA ASN A 235 12.24 -33.60 3.69
C ASN A 235 11.84 -32.76 2.46
N GLY A 236 11.40 -31.51 2.67
CA GLY A 236 10.91 -30.65 1.60
C GLY A 236 9.58 -31.08 0.98
N GLY A 237 8.76 -31.87 1.71
CA GLY A 237 7.45 -32.37 1.26
C GLY A 237 6.29 -31.37 1.43
N THR A 238 6.61 -30.14 1.82
CA THR A 238 5.63 -29.10 2.18
C THR A 238 4.63 -28.80 1.05
N GLU A 239 5.07 -28.84 -0.21
CA GLU A 239 4.22 -28.57 -1.36
C GLU A 239 3.28 -29.75 -1.63
N GLU A 240 3.79 -30.99 -1.56
CA GLU A 240 3.01 -32.21 -1.74
C GLU A 240 1.93 -32.34 -0.66
N ASP A 241 2.28 -32.07 0.60
CA ASP A 241 1.34 -32.05 1.72
C ASP A 241 0.24 -30.99 1.52
N PHE A 242 0.61 -29.83 0.97
CA PHE A 242 -0.36 -28.78 0.64
C PHE A 242 -1.29 -29.20 -0.49
N GLN A 243 -0.79 -29.84 -1.55
CA GLN A 243 -1.63 -30.34 -2.63
C GLN A 243 -2.61 -31.42 -2.14
N ALA A 244 -2.14 -32.35 -1.30
CA ALA A 244 -3.00 -33.37 -0.70
C ALA A 244 -4.09 -32.75 0.18
N TRP A 245 -3.74 -31.79 1.03
CA TRP A 245 -4.71 -31.06 1.84
C TRP A 245 -5.73 -30.30 0.99
N LYS A 246 -5.28 -29.68 -0.09
CA LYS A 246 -6.15 -28.96 -1.00
C LYS A 246 -7.17 -29.87 -1.68
N ASP A 247 -6.74 -31.05 -2.12
CA ASP A 247 -7.65 -32.04 -2.72
C ASP A 247 -8.75 -32.48 -1.72
N ASP A 248 -8.38 -32.65 -0.44
CA ASP A 248 -9.34 -32.95 0.62
C ASP A 248 -10.29 -31.76 0.91
N VAL A 249 -9.79 -30.52 0.89
CA VAL A 249 -10.63 -29.31 1.00
C VAL A 249 -11.64 -29.24 -0.14
N PHE A 250 -11.23 -29.57 -1.36
CA PHE A 250 -12.14 -29.63 -2.51
C PHE A 250 -13.19 -30.72 -2.33
N ALA A 251 -12.82 -31.89 -1.79
CA ALA A 251 -13.76 -32.93 -1.42
C ALA A 251 -14.83 -32.44 -0.43
N VAL A 252 -14.43 -31.65 0.58
CA VAL A 252 -15.35 -31.00 1.52
C VAL A 252 -16.28 -30.02 0.81
N PHE A 253 -15.78 -29.20 -0.11
CA PHE A 253 -16.62 -28.26 -0.87
C PHE A 253 -17.71 -28.97 -1.68
N TYR A 254 -17.42 -30.12 -2.29
CA TYR A 254 -18.47 -30.94 -2.93
C TYR A 254 -19.54 -31.42 -1.95
N GLN A 255 -19.15 -31.83 -0.74
CA GLN A 255 -20.10 -32.26 0.29
C GLN A 255 -20.99 -31.11 0.79
N LEU A 256 -20.46 -29.88 0.78
CA LEU A 256 -21.21 -28.67 1.09
C LEU A 256 -22.11 -28.20 -0.06
N GLY A 257 -22.07 -28.88 -1.21
CA GLY A 257 -22.93 -28.59 -2.36
C GLY A 257 -22.37 -27.56 -3.34
N TYR A 258 -21.07 -27.25 -3.29
CA TYR A 258 -20.43 -26.43 -4.30
C TYR A 258 -20.18 -27.25 -5.57
N GLU A 259 -20.53 -26.69 -6.73
CA GLU A 259 -20.27 -27.28 -8.04
C GLU A 259 -18.95 -26.78 -8.61
N GLN A 260 -18.14 -27.69 -9.14
CA GLN A 260 -16.90 -27.32 -9.81
C GLN A 260 -17.21 -26.66 -11.16
N LYS A 261 -16.69 -25.45 -11.34
CA LYS A 261 -16.73 -24.68 -12.58
C LYS A 261 -15.50 -25.02 -13.42
N ILE A 262 -15.62 -24.82 -14.73
CA ILE A 262 -14.49 -24.89 -15.65
C ILE A 262 -13.53 -23.75 -15.29
N VAL A 263 -12.28 -24.09 -15.03
CA VAL A 263 -11.24 -23.14 -14.61
C VAL A 263 -10.94 -22.18 -15.77
N GLU A 264 -11.48 -20.98 -15.70
CA GLU A 264 -11.11 -19.87 -16.58
C GLU A 264 -10.19 -18.90 -15.82
N TYR A 265 -9.14 -18.42 -16.49
CA TYR A 265 -8.24 -17.43 -15.91
C TYR A 265 -8.97 -16.10 -15.70
N GLN A 266 -9.13 -15.70 -14.44
CA GLN A 266 -9.68 -14.40 -14.06
C GLN A 266 -8.56 -13.50 -13.51
N PRO A 267 -8.09 -12.51 -14.29
CA PRO A 267 -7.02 -11.64 -13.83
C PRO A 267 -7.50 -10.72 -12.70
N THR A 268 -6.78 -10.75 -11.57
CA THR A 268 -6.99 -9.80 -10.45
C THR A 268 -6.39 -8.41 -10.75
N ILE A 269 -5.48 -8.33 -11.72
CA ILE A 269 -4.74 -7.11 -12.06
C ILE A 269 -5.01 -6.71 -13.49
N LYS A 270 -5.34 -5.43 -13.70
CA LYS A 270 -5.51 -4.83 -15.03
C LYS A 270 -4.18 -4.27 -15.53
N LEU A 271 -3.59 -4.91 -16.54
CA LEU A 271 -2.38 -4.40 -17.21
C LEU A 271 -2.74 -3.23 -18.13
N THR A 272 -2.04 -2.11 -17.99
CA THR A 272 -2.21 -0.93 -18.86
C THR A 272 -0.84 -0.53 -19.40
N PHE A 273 -0.66 -0.62 -20.72
CA PHE A 273 0.59 -0.23 -21.37
C PHE A 273 0.55 1.28 -21.68
N SER A 274 1.43 2.07 -21.05
CA SER A 274 1.62 3.49 -21.37
C SER A 274 2.68 3.65 -22.45
N GLY A 275 2.33 4.27 -23.58
CA GLY A 275 3.19 4.43 -24.77
C GLY A 275 4.32 5.46 -24.65
N GLU A 276 4.65 5.92 -23.45
CA GLU A 276 5.73 6.90 -23.21
C GLU A 276 6.85 6.27 -22.41
N THR A 277 7.93 5.87 -23.09
CA THR A 277 9.25 5.76 -22.46
C THR A 277 9.77 7.17 -22.22
N ASN A 278 9.34 7.79 -21.12
CA ASN A 278 10.10 8.90 -20.54
C ASN A 278 11.44 8.32 -20.07
N ASN A 279 12.41 8.27 -20.98
CA ASN A 279 13.78 7.84 -20.74
C ASN A 279 14.51 8.70 -19.69
N ASP A 280 13.90 9.77 -19.20
CA ASP A 280 14.40 10.61 -18.11
C ASP A 280 13.84 10.22 -16.72
N LYS A 281 12.98 9.19 -16.65
CA LYS A 281 12.67 8.46 -15.41
C LYS A 281 13.22 7.04 -15.47
N ALA A 282 14.40 6.86 -16.08
CA ALA A 282 15.18 5.66 -15.86
C ALA A 282 15.38 5.48 -14.35
N ALA A 283 14.65 4.51 -13.79
CA ALA A 283 14.93 3.92 -12.51
C ALA A 283 15.08 4.90 -11.32
N ASN A 284 13.99 5.55 -10.93
CA ASN A 284 13.62 5.35 -9.52
C ASN A 284 13.14 3.89 -9.40
N LEU A 285 14.10 2.94 -9.47
CA LEU A 285 14.10 1.70 -8.69
C LEU A 285 14.22 2.08 -7.20
N ALA A 286 13.53 3.14 -6.79
CA ALA A 286 13.32 3.45 -5.41
C ALA A 286 12.55 2.23 -4.91
N THR A 287 13.24 1.40 -4.13
CA THR A 287 12.64 0.60 -3.07
C THR A 287 11.34 1.27 -2.69
N SER A 288 10.21 0.62 -3.01
CA SER A 288 8.90 1.17 -2.71
C SER A 288 8.95 1.66 -1.28
N SER A 289 8.96 2.98 -1.09
CA SER A 289 9.06 3.62 0.23
C SER A 289 7.77 3.43 1.03
N ASN A 290 6.94 2.48 0.62
CA ASN A 290 5.59 2.22 1.10
C ASN A 290 5.45 0.88 1.82
N HIS A 291 6.53 0.14 2.13
CA HIS A 291 6.40 -0.78 3.27
C HIS A 291 6.45 0.05 4.54
N GLN A 292 5.25 0.31 5.07
CA GLN A 292 5.04 1.00 6.33
C GLN A 292 5.81 0.26 7.41
N GLN A 293 6.60 1.01 8.19
CA GLN A 293 7.12 0.54 9.46
C GLN A 293 5.96 -0.09 10.26
N THR A 294 6.10 -1.36 10.60
CA THR A 294 5.13 -2.03 11.48
C THR A 294 5.64 -1.95 12.91
N SER A 295 4.85 -2.42 13.88
CA SER A 295 5.33 -2.57 15.25
C SER A 295 6.48 -3.59 15.37
N THR A 296 6.62 -4.49 14.39
CA THR A 296 7.56 -5.63 14.43
C THR A 296 8.71 -5.51 13.43
N GLN A 297 8.61 -4.64 12.42
CA GLN A 297 9.63 -4.49 11.38
C GLN A 297 9.92 -3.01 11.08
N SER A 298 11.21 -2.69 10.92
CA SER A 298 11.62 -1.36 10.45
C SER A 298 11.21 -1.15 9.01
N ALA A 299 11.13 0.11 8.58
CA ALA A 299 11.04 0.41 7.15
C ALA A 299 12.25 -0.21 6.41
N ILE A 300 12.03 -0.67 5.18
CA ILE A 300 13.11 -1.18 4.33
C ILE A 300 13.99 0.00 3.93
N VAL A 301 15.28 -0.14 4.22
CA VAL A 301 16.27 0.92 4.01
C VAL A 301 17.45 0.38 3.22
N PRO A 302 17.90 1.08 2.16
CA PRO A 302 19.18 0.75 1.53
C PRO A 302 20.35 1.13 2.44
N LEU A 303 21.19 0.15 2.78
CA LEU A 303 22.40 0.33 3.58
C LEU A 303 23.65 0.07 2.75
N THR A 304 24.73 0.80 3.03
CA THR A 304 26.01 0.64 2.34
C THR A 304 26.82 -0.46 3.02
N ILE A 305 27.40 -1.38 2.25
CA ILE A 305 28.36 -2.37 2.77
C ILE A 305 29.71 -1.67 2.98
N LYS A 306 30.15 -1.52 4.24
CA LYS A 306 31.46 -0.93 4.58
C LYS A 306 32.60 -1.85 4.24
N SER A 307 32.45 -3.12 4.59
CA SER A 307 33.43 -4.14 4.33
C SER A 307 32.74 -5.47 4.08
N ALA A 308 33.33 -6.27 3.19
CA ALA A 308 32.92 -7.65 2.95
C ALA A 308 34.18 -8.48 2.70
N HIS A 309 34.33 -9.59 3.39
CA HIS A 309 35.48 -10.47 3.21
C HIS A 309 35.12 -11.93 3.46
N GLU A 310 35.88 -12.82 2.82
CA GLU A 310 35.73 -14.26 2.93
C GLU A 310 36.32 -14.76 4.26
N LEU A 311 35.55 -15.56 5.00
CA LEU A 311 35.96 -16.17 6.27
C LEU A 311 36.65 -17.51 6.06
N PHE A 312 36.35 -18.23 4.99
CA PHE A 312 36.98 -19.51 4.69
C PHE A 312 38.24 -19.32 3.85
N ALA A 313 39.37 -19.80 4.38
CA ALA A 313 40.66 -19.69 3.68
C ALA A 313 40.82 -20.69 2.52
N ALA A 314 40.11 -21.83 2.55
CA ALA A 314 40.17 -22.87 1.53
C ALA A 314 38.94 -23.81 1.60
N GLY A 315 38.64 -24.48 0.48
CA GLY A 315 37.58 -25.49 0.35
C GLY A 315 36.52 -25.13 -0.68
N ASP A 316 35.50 -25.96 -0.81
CA ASP A 316 34.41 -25.81 -1.78
C ASP A 316 33.24 -24.95 -1.28
N ARG A 317 33.38 -24.32 -0.11
CA ARG A 317 32.35 -23.49 0.52
C ARG A 317 32.86 -22.06 0.66
N ASN A 318 31.95 -21.09 0.56
CA ASN A 318 32.20 -19.68 0.80
C ASN A 318 31.37 -19.24 2.02
N CYS A 319 31.94 -18.41 2.88
CA CYS A 319 31.27 -17.80 4.03
C CYS A 319 31.72 -16.35 4.16
N ILE A 320 30.82 -15.41 3.88
CA ILE A 320 31.16 -13.99 3.79
C ILE A 320 30.79 -13.29 5.11
N HIS A 321 31.75 -12.58 5.69
CA HIS A 321 31.49 -11.57 6.71
C HIS A 321 31.17 -10.24 6.02
N MET A 322 30.06 -9.61 6.39
CA MET A 322 29.66 -8.29 5.87
C MET A 322 29.40 -7.31 7.01
N GLU A 323 29.97 -6.11 6.91
CA GLU A 323 29.70 -4.98 7.80
C GLU A 323 28.82 -3.96 7.08
N LEU A 324 27.66 -3.66 7.65
CA LEU A 324 26.70 -2.70 7.07
C LEU A 324 26.79 -1.36 7.80
N ASP A 325 26.86 -0.26 7.04
CA ASP A 325 26.78 1.09 7.59
C ASP A 325 25.33 1.46 7.89
N LEU A 326 24.97 1.54 9.17
CA LEU A 326 23.66 2.03 9.60
C LEU A 326 23.51 3.56 9.45
N GLY A 327 24.61 4.30 9.19
CA GLY A 327 24.58 5.73 8.94
C GLY A 327 23.95 6.55 10.08
N SER A 328 23.21 7.60 9.73
CA SER A 328 22.41 8.42 10.65
C SER A 328 20.93 8.03 10.65
N GLN A 329 20.60 6.80 10.28
CA GLN A 329 19.23 6.34 10.19
C GLN A 329 18.74 5.89 11.57
N ASP A 330 17.43 6.01 11.82
CA ASP A 330 16.80 5.60 13.08
C ASP A 330 16.65 4.06 13.19
N ILE A 331 17.67 3.31 12.78
CA ILE A 331 17.72 1.84 12.91
C ILE A 331 18.49 1.51 14.18
N VAL A 332 17.79 0.91 15.13
CA VAL A 332 18.36 0.42 16.39
C VAL A 332 18.21 -1.09 16.43
N TYR A 333 19.26 -1.77 16.83
CA TYR A 333 19.26 -3.22 17.03
C TYR A 333 19.98 -3.57 18.34
N LYS A 334 19.70 -4.73 18.87
CA LYS A 334 20.41 -5.37 19.98
C LYS A 334 21.20 -6.54 19.45
N THR A 335 22.25 -6.92 20.19
CA THR A 335 22.94 -8.19 19.94
C THR A 335 21.91 -9.33 19.94
N GLU A 336 22.03 -10.22 18.96
CA GLU A 336 21.10 -11.34 18.67
C GLU A 336 19.83 -10.98 17.86
N ASP A 337 19.63 -9.71 17.50
CA ASP A 337 18.59 -9.36 16.52
C ASP A 337 18.92 -9.90 15.11
N HIS A 338 17.89 -10.08 14.30
CA HIS A 338 17.99 -10.60 12.94
C HIS A 338 17.90 -9.47 11.91
N ILE A 339 18.57 -9.65 10.76
CA ILE A 339 18.47 -8.75 9.60
C ILE A 339 17.80 -9.48 8.43
N GLY A 340 16.77 -8.86 7.86
CA GLY A 340 16.22 -9.25 6.55
C GLY A 340 16.95 -8.48 5.45
N ILE A 341 17.58 -9.21 4.52
CA ILE A 341 18.35 -8.66 3.41
C ILE A 341 17.62 -8.91 2.10
#